data_AF-A0A538A7Z0-F1
#
_entry.id   AF-A0A538A7Z0-F1
#
_cell.length_a   1.000
_cell.length_b   1.000
_cell.length_c   1.000
_cell.angle_alpha   90.00
_cell.angle_beta   90.00
_cell.angle_gamma   90.00
#
_symmetry.space_group_name_H-M   'P 1'
#
loop_
_entity.id
_entity.type
_entity.pdbx_description
1 polymer ?
#
loop_
_entity_poly.entity_id
_entity_poly.type
_entity_poly.pdbx_seq_one_letter_code
_entity_poly.pdbx_strand_id
1 'polypeptide(L)'
;MGAVRQVGVRNYAGPNCPGAGWNCTTATRVLQIATAGGDNVAQCTGGTLNTTAGQKCTIEQHGANNTARCFERINAPDTSQLCDITQTGAKNTAIVDQQIISTNNSGEFGDQTATVRQGSLAAGSSALNSVQLSQSVMQNSGGEGNAPSGDVQEQEGYQTAAVTQYASGSGNNESQIDQSEAQFAHGASMQLQNMLPNGADCAPAVGSFGPNICANVFQKAVNGNNTNRLNQSLDQKAKSNSDGADQWQGTHDGGIDGQVHQATDPSGPGSSSNTANESKTQDESAPSGATQTQIDPMSCCGFASQFGSDRATEPINQTVNEHASEAAADQSVDLEGTSNSLGTCTFNQHATINIDSASQNASVGPPCPYQGASIECASVIILSPIGDFIGDVVVAQQVGGGCSVFPPENQG
;
A
#
# COMPACT_ATOMS: atom_id res chain seq x y z
N MET A 1 -17.35 -24.14 2.83
CA MET A 1 -16.83 -24.06 4.21
C MET A 1 -17.79 -23.22 5.05
N GLY A 2 -18.20 -23.70 6.23
CA GLY A 2 -19.15 -22.99 7.10
C GLY A 2 -18.47 -21.99 8.04
N ALA A 3 -19.25 -21.04 8.58
CA ALA A 3 -18.81 -20.12 9.64
C ALA A 3 -19.25 -20.64 11.02
N VAL A 4 -18.48 -20.36 12.08
CA VAL A 4 -18.85 -20.71 13.46
C VAL A 4 -19.45 -19.50 14.15
N ARG A 5 -20.62 -19.69 14.78
CA ARG A 5 -21.28 -18.68 15.60
C ARG A 5 -21.04 -18.96 17.09
N GLN A 6 -20.49 -17.99 17.80
CA GLN A 6 -20.28 -18.04 19.25
C GLN A 6 -21.12 -16.96 19.94
N VAL A 7 -21.83 -17.34 20.99
CA VAL A 7 -22.61 -16.41 21.82
C VAL A 7 -22.29 -16.69 23.28
N GLY A 8 -22.01 -15.65 24.07
CA GLY A 8 -21.69 -15.78 25.48
C GLY A 8 -20.95 -14.58 26.05
N VAL A 9 -20.49 -14.66 27.31
CA VAL A 9 -19.71 -13.58 27.94
C VAL A 9 -18.26 -13.58 27.45
N ARG A 10 -17.71 -14.73 27.06
CA ARG A 10 -16.30 -14.88 26.64
C ARG A 10 -16.22 -15.81 25.43
N ASN A 11 -15.98 -15.26 24.26
CA ASN A 11 -15.87 -16.01 23.01
C ASN A 11 -14.43 -15.95 22.50
N TYR A 12 -13.85 -17.11 22.18
CA TYR A 12 -12.51 -17.22 21.64
C TYR A 12 -12.50 -18.05 20.35
N ALA A 13 -11.84 -17.55 19.32
CA ALA A 13 -11.51 -18.28 18.11
C ALA A 13 -9.99 -18.25 17.89
N GLY A 14 -9.35 -19.41 17.78
CA GLY A 14 -7.89 -19.50 17.58
C GLY A 14 -7.29 -20.79 18.14
N PRO A 15 -5.96 -20.96 18.02
CA PRO A 15 -5.30 -22.22 18.37
C PRO A 15 -5.24 -22.51 19.88
N ASN A 16 -5.15 -21.48 20.72
CA ASN A 16 -4.87 -21.64 22.16
C ASN A 16 -6.00 -21.05 23.00
N CYS A 17 -7.02 -21.88 23.30
CA CYS A 17 -8.14 -21.49 24.16
C CYS A 17 -7.63 -20.93 25.51
N PRO A 18 -8.04 -19.72 25.95
CA PRO A 18 -7.48 -19.07 27.14
C PRO A 18 -7.74 -19.79 28.46
N GLY A 19 -8.71 -20.71 28.51
CA GLY A 19 -9.00 -21.55 29.68
C GLY A 19 -10.48 -21.70 29.96
N ALA A 20 -10.78 -22.20 31.16
CA ALA A 20 -12.15 -22.46 31.59
C ALA A 20 -13.04 -21.19 31.53
N GLY A 21 -14.27 -21.36 31.05
CA GLY A 21 -15.25 -20.28 30.92
C GLY A 21 -15.23 -19.53 29.58
N TRP A 22 -14.35 -19.90 28.65
CA TRP A 22 -14.37 -19.41 27.27
C TRP A 22 -15.12 -20.39 26.36
N ASN A 23 -15.99 -19.84 25.49
CA ASN A 23 -16.53 -20.58 24.35
C ASN A 23 -15.47 -20.58 23.25
N CYS A 24 -14.82 -21.72 23.02
CA CYS A 24 -13.63 -21.82 22.16
C CYS A 24 -13.92 -22.54 20.84
N THR A 25 -13.33 -22.04 19.75
CA THR A 25 -13.31 -22.68 18.42
C THR A 25 -11.96 -22.44 17.75
N THR A 26 -11.62 -23.22 16.73
CA THR A 26 -10.42 -23.02 15.88
C THR A 26 -10.78 -22.53 14.48
N ALA A 27 -12.05 -22.19 14.23
CA ALA A 27 -12.50 -21.70 12.93
C ALA A 27 -11.88 -20.33 12.57
N THR A 28 -11.55 -20.13 11.30
CA THR A 28 -11.04 -18.87 10.73
C THR A 28 -12.14 -17.98 10.14
N ARG A 29 -13.39 -18.48 10.14
CA ARG A 29 -14.60 -17.76 9.76
C ARG A 29 -15.55 -17.75 10.95
N VAL A 30 -15.62 -16.64 11.68
CA VAL A 30 -16.34 -16.59 12.96
C VAL A 30 -17.24 -15.37 13.08
N LEU A 31 -18.40 -15.60 13.67
CA LEU A 31 -19.30 -14.57 14.19
C LEU A 31 -19.34 -14.71 15.71
N GLN A 32 -18.85 -13.72 16.44
CA GLN A 32 -18.83 -13.71 17.90
C GLN A 32 -19.73 -12.61 18.44
N ILE A 33 -20.69 -12.99 19.29
CA ILE A 33 -21.63 -12.07 19.93
C ILE A 33 -21.42 -12.16 21.45
N ALA A 34 -20.77 -11.15 22.01
CA ALA A 34 -20.58 -11.03 23.44
C ALA A 34 -21.84 -10.43 24.08
N THR A 35 -22.30 -11.04 25.17
CA THR A 35 -23.31 -10.43 26.04
C THR A 35 -22.75 -9.21 26.77
N ALA A 36 -23.59 -8.43 27.45
CA ALA A 36 -23.19 -7.22 28.16
C ALA A 36 -21.96 -7.46 29.08
N GLY A 37 -20.94 -6.61 28.94
CA GLY A 37 -19.69 -6.72 29.69
C GLY A 37 -18.77 -7.88 29.26
N GLY A 38 -19.08 -8.57 28.17
CA GLY A 38 -18.29 -9.68 27.65
C GLY A 38 -17.22 -9.28 26.63
N ASP A 39 -16.38 -10.26 26.31
CA ASP A 39 -15.20 -10.14 25.46
C ASP A 39 -15.28 -11.11 24.26
N ASN A 40 -14.94 -10.60 23.08
CA ASN A 40 -14.70 -11.40 21.90
C ASN A 40 -13.22 -11.33 21.52
N VAL A 41 -12.60 -12.50 21.34
CA VAL A 41 -11.22 -12.61 20.88
C VAL A 41 -11.18 -13.60 19.71
N ALA A 42 -10.58 -13.18 18.61
CA ALA A 42 -10.37 -14.04 17.45
C ALA A 42 -8.94 -13.88 16.94
N GLN A 43 -8.30 -15.00 16.64
CA GLN A 43 -6.97 -15.07 16.07
C GLN A 43 -6.97 -16.11 14.94
N CYS A 44 -6.84 -15.63 13.72
CA CYS A 44 -6.49 -16.46 12.59
C CYS A 44 -4.97 -16.56 12.51
N THR A 45 -4.46 -17.77 12.43
CA THR A 45 -3.08 -18.03 12.03
C THR A 45 -3.13 -18.86 10.76
N GLY A 46 -2.58 -18.34 9.68
CA GLY A 46 -2.23 -19.13 8.50
C GLY A 46 -1.39 -20.31 8.95
N GLY A 47 -1.85 -21.53 8.65
CA GLY A 47 -1.04 -22.72 8.91
C GLY A 47 0.28 -22.61 8.16
N THR A 48 1.33 -23.23 8.69
CA THR A 48 2.64 -23.43 8.06
C THR A 48 2.53 -24.37 6.85
N LEU A 49 1.58 -24.10 5.96
CA LEU A 49 1.24 -24.94 4.83
C LEU A 49 1.90 -24.32 3.61
N ASN A 50 2.95 -25.00 3.12
CA ASN A 50 3.53 -24.82 1.78
C ASN A 50 2.52 -25.24 0.68
N THR A 51 1.26 -24.86 0.83
CA THR A 51 0.21 -25.16 -0.12
C THR A 51 -0.11 -23.88 -0.86
N THR A 52 -0.16 -23.95 -2.19
CA THR A 52 -0.63 -22.89 -3.11
C THR A 52 -2.07 -22.42 -2.86
N ALA A 53 -2.77 -22.95 -1.85
CA ALA A 53 -4.08 -22.47 -1.44
C ALA A 53 -3.91 -21.20 -0.58
N GLY A 54 -4.39 -20.07 -1.09
CA GLY A 54 -4.38 -18.79 -0.38
C GLY A 54 -4.99 -18.85 1.03
N GLN A 55 -4.55 -17.95 1.90
CA GLN A 55 -5.03 -17.83 3.28
C GLN A 55 -6.21 -16.87 3.35
N LYS A 56 -7.26 -17.25 4.08
CA LYS A 56 -8.45 -16.41 4.27
C LYS A 56 -8.92 -16.44 5.72
N CYS A 57 -9.01 -15.26 6.32
CA CYS A 57 -9.59 -15.01 7.62
C CYS A 57 -10.80 -14.06 7.51
N THR A 58 -11.90 -14.39 8.21
CA THR A 58 -13.08 -13.53 8.29
C THR A 58 -13.61 -13.53 9.72
N ILE A 59 -13.55 -12.37 10.38
CA ILE A 59 -13.90 -12.20 11.79
C ILE A 59 -14.99 -11.12 11.90
N GLU A 60 -16.13 -11.49 12.44
CA GLU A 60 -17.20 -10.56 12.81
C GLU A 60 -17.44 -10.61 14.32
N GLN A 61 -17.31 -9.47 15.00
CA GLN A 61 -17.42 -9.39 16.47
C GLN A 61 -18.40 -8.28 16.88
N HIS A 62 -19.35 -8.62 17.74
CA HIS A 62 -20.28 -7.68 18.36
C HIS A 62 -20.18 -7.80 19.88
N GLY A 63 -19.98 -6.70 20.57
CA GLY A 63 -19.74 -6.74 22.02
C GLY A 63 -19.22 -5.42 22.57
N ALA A 64 -18.92 -5.38 23.87
CA ALA A 64 -18.28 -4.20 24.45
C ALA A 64 -16.79 -4.11 24.07
N ASN A 65 -16.08 -5.24 24.18
CA ASN A 65 -14.65 -5.36 23.87
C ASN A 65 -14.43 -6.43 22.79
N ASN A 66 -13.79 -6.04 21.70
CA ASN A 66 -13.52 -6.91 20.56
C ASN A 66 -12.02 -6.84 20.23
N THR A 67 -11.38 -8.00 20.09
CA THR A 67 -10.00 -8.13 19.64
C THR A 67 -9.92 -9.15 18.52
N ALA A 68 -9.45 -8.72 17.36
CA ALA A 68 -9.29 -9.56 16.18
C ALA A 68 -7.83 -9.52 15.72
N ARG A 69 -7.27 -10.68 15.36
CA ARG A 69 -5.91 -10.81 14.87
C ARG A 69 -5.88 -11.69 13.63
N CYS A 70 -5.36 -11.18 12.53
CA CYS A 70 -5.03 -11.94 11.33
C CYS A 70 -3.52 -12.05 11.22
N PHE A 71 -2.97 -13.26 11.33
CA PHE A 71 -1.58 -13.55 11.04
C PHE A 71 -1.53 -14.51 9.85
N GLU A 72 -1.26 -13.98 8.67
CA GLU A 72 -1.21 -14.74 7.43
C GLU A 72 0.22 -14.66 6.88
N ARG A 73 0.95 -15.77 6.92
CA ARG A 73 2.34 -15.83 6.46
C ARG A 73 2.50 -17.03 5.54
N ILE A 74 2.96 -16.80 4.33
CA ILE A 74 3.09 -17.83 3.28
C ILE A 74 4.46 -17.69 2.63
N ASN A 75 5.09 -18.84 2.38
CA ASN A 75 6.23 -18.95 1.48
C ASN A 75 5.82 -19.77 0.25
N ALA A 76 5.40 -19.10 -0.82
CA ALA A 76 4.92 -19.71 -2.05
C ALA A 76 4.97 -18.70 -3.22
N PRO A 77 5.24 -19.17 -4.46
CA PRO A 77 5.36 -18.30 -5.62
C PRO A 77 4.06 -17.74 -6.15
N ASP A 78 2.93 -18.40 -5.95
CA ASP A 78 1.62 -17.92 -6.40
C ASP A 78 0.66 -18.07 -5.23
N THR A 79 0.31 -16.94 -4.59
CA THR A 79 -0.52 -16.97 -3.41
C THR A 79 -1.25 -15.65 -3.14
N SER A 80 -2.37 -15.77 -2.43
CA SER A 80 -3.19 -14.65 -1.98
C SER A 80 -3.47 -14.74 -0.47
N GLN A 81 -3.48 -13.61 0.22
CA GLN A 81 -3.86 -13.49 1.63
C GLN A 81 -5.05 -12.54 1.77
N LEU A 82 -6.07 -12.95 2.52
CA LEU A 82 -7.29 -12.16 2.70
C LEU A 82 -7.71 -12.13 4.17
N CYS A 83 -7.64 -10.94 4.77
CA CYS A 83 -8.16 -10.68 6.11
C CYS A 83 -9.35 -9.71 6.03
N ASP A 84 -10.51 -10.13 6.55
CA ASP A 84 -11.69 -9.27 6.69
C ASP A 84 -12.15 -9.25 8.16
N ILE A 85 -12.12 -8.07 8.78
CA ILE A 85 -12.48 -7.85 10.18
C ILE A 85 -13.61 -6.83 10.24
N THR A 86 -14.72 -7.21 10.86
CA THR A 86 -15.80 -6.29 11.25
C THR A 86 -16.02 -6.35 12.75
N GLN A 87 -15.90 -5.21 13.43
CA GLN A 87 -16.09 -5.11 14.88
C GLN A 87 -17.05 -3.98 15.24
N THR A 88 -18.10 -4.29 15.98
CA THR A 88 -18.99 -3.28 16.57
C THR A 88 -18.89 -3.34 18.09
N GLY A 89 -18.61 -2.22 18.72
CA GLY A 89 -18.44 -2.16 20.16
C GLY A 89 -17.86 -0.85 20.65
N ALA A 90 -17.73 -0.74 21.98
CA ALA A 90 -17.12 0.42 22.62
C ALA A 90 -15.60 0.40 22.51
N LYS A 91 -14.98 -0.78 22.40
CA LYS A 91 -13.53 -0.95 22.21
C LYS A 91 -13.26 -2.03 21.17
N ASN A 92 -12.64 -1.63 20.07
CA ASN A 92 -12.34 -2.50 18.93
C ASN A 92 -10.85 -2.41 18.62
N THR A 93 -10.18 -3.56 18.64
CA THR A 93 -8.77 -3.67 18.28
C THR A 93 -8.62 -4.71 17.19
N ALA A 94 -7.98 -4.34 16.09
CA ALA A 94 -7.63 -5.23 15.00
C ALA A 94 -6.13 -5.16 14.73
N ILE A 95 -5.50 -6.33 14.58
CA ILE A 95 -4.10 -6.47 14.18
C ILE A 95 -4.08 -7.36 12.95
N VAL A 96 -3.53 -6.86 11.85
CA VAL A 96 -3.35 -7.61 10.61
C VAL A 96 -1.87 -7.64 10.28
N ASP A 97 -1.35 -8.84 10.04
CA ASP A 97 0.03 -9.09 9.65
C ASP A 97 -0.02 -10.13 8.53
N GLN A 98 0.20 -9.64 7.32
CA GLN A 98 0.20 -10.39 6.07
C GLN A 98 1.62 -10.38 5.51
N GLN A 99 2.18 -11.56 5.24
CA GLN A 99 3.51 -11.73 4.67
C GLN A 99 3.54 -12.80 3.58
N ILE A 100 3.94 -12.42 2.37
CA ILE A 100 4.23 -13.34 1.26
C ILE A 100 5.73 -13.28 0.99
N ILE A 101 6.35 -14.45 0.98
CA ILE A 101 7.74 -14.63 0.60
C ILE A 101 7.77 -15.60 -0.58
N SER A 102 8.53 -15.29 -1.61
CA SER A 102 8.86 -16.24 -2.66
C SER A 102 10.33 -16.10 -3.07
N THR A 103 10.97 -17.23 -3.35
CA THR A 103 12.38 -17.29 -3.74
C THR A 103 12.64 -18.32 -4.82
N ASN A 104 13.52 -18.01 -5.77
CA ASN A 104 14.06 -18.91 -6.79
C ASN A 104 13.03 -19.47 -7.78
N ASN A 105 12.00 -18.67 -8.12
CA ASN A 105 11.03 -19.02 -9.16
C ASN A 105 11.15 -18.06 -10.35
N SER A 106 10.75 -18.50 -11.54
CA SER A 106 10.73 -17.67 -12.76
C SER A 106 9.48 -16.79 -12.85
N GLY A 107 8.43 -17.10 -12.09
CA GLY A 107 7.19 -16.33 -12.00
C GLY A 107 6.71 -16.30 -10.56
N GLU A 108 6.48 -15.10 -10.02
CA GLU A 108 6.06 -14.88 -8.65
C GLU A 108 4.87 -13.90 -8.62
N PHE A 109 3.78 -14.29 -8.00
CA PHE A 109 2.57 -13.51 -7.80
C PHE A 109 2.18 -13.51 -6.32
N GLY A 110 2.03 -12.32 -5.75
CA GLY A 110 1.61 -12.13 -4.37
C GLY A 110 0.51 -11.09 -4.25
N ASP A 111 -0.64 -11.47 -3.71
CA ASP A 111 -1.75 -10.55 -3.43
C ASP A 111 -2.10 -10.56 -1.93
N GLN A 112 -2.14 -9.39 -1.31
CA GLN A 112 -2.53 -9.21 0.08
C GLN A 112 -3.69 -8.22 0.16
N THR A 113 -4.85 -8.69 0.62
CA THR A 113 -6.01 -7.85 0.88
C THR A 113 -6.38 -7.87 2.35
N ALA A 114 -6.48 -6.68 2.95
CA ALA A 114 -6.92 -6.48 4.32
C ALA A 114 -8.04 -5.44 4.37
N THR A 115 -9.19 -5.82 4.92
CA THR A 115 -10.32 -4.92 5.15
C THR A 115 -10.69 -4.91 6.62
N VAL A 116 -10.73 -3.73 7.22
CA VAL A 116 -11.08 -3.55 8.64
C VAL A 116 -12.17 -2.51 8.79
N ARG A 117 -13.30 -2.91 9.37
CA ARG A 117 -14.44 -2.04 9.68
C ARG A 117 -14.69 -2.04 11.19
N GLN A 118 -14.55 -0.89 11.84
CA GLN A 118 -14.73 -0.76 13.28
C GLN A 118 -15.71 0.35 13.66
N GLY A 119 -16.47 0.10 14.72
CA GLY A 119 -17.31 1.11 15.36
C GLY A 119 -18.78 1.05 14.95
N SER A 120 -19.50 2.12 15.24
CA SER A 120 -20.94 2.23 14.99
C SER A 120 -21.32 3.67 14.69
N LEU A 121 -22.25 3.83 13.73
CA LEU A 121 -22.89 5.11 13.42
C LEU A 121 -23.93 5.54 14.46
N ALA A 122 -24.27 4.68 15.43
CA ALA A 122 -25.24 5.01 16.47
C ALA A 122 -24.78 6.26 17.24
N ALA A 123 -25.62 7.29 17.36
CA ALA A 123 -25.27 8.58 17.95
C ALA A 123 -24.77 8.45 19.41
N GLY A 124 -23.74 9.22 19.76
CA GLY A 124 -23.16 9.24 21.12
C GLY A 124 -22.20 8.09 21.44
N SER A 125 -21.80 7.29 20.45
CA SER A 125 -20.82 6.21 20.61
C SER A 125 -19.42 6.79 20.89
N SER A 126 -18.92 6.60 22.11
CA SER A 126 -17.53 6.88 22.48
C SER A 126 -16.59 5.72 22.13
N ALA A 127 -16.82 5.08 20.98
CA ALA A 127 -16.04 3.92 20.56
C ALA A 127 -14.54 4.27 20.44
N LEU A 128 -13.70 3.37 20.92
CA LEU A 128 -12.27 3.39 20.69
C LEU A 128 -11.97 2.34 19.62
N ASN A 129 -11.53 2.79 18.46
CA ASN A 129 -11.21 1.96 17.31
C ASN A 129 -9.70 2.06 17.05
N SER A 130 -9.02 0.92 17.01
CA SER A 130 -7.58 0.86 16.77
C SER A 130 -7.27 -0.26 15.78
N VAL A 131 -6.50 0.07 14.74
CA VAL A 131 -6.01 -0.84 13.71
C VAL A 131 -4.50 -0.71 13.59
N GLN A 132 -3.83 -1.86 13.60
CA GLN A 132 -2.45 -2.00 13.13
C GLN A 132 -2.47 -2.99 11.96
N LEU A 133 -2.02 -2.56 10.79
CA LEU A 133 -2.05 -3.35 9.57
C LEU A 133 -0.65 -3.33 8.95
N SER A 134 -0.05 -4.51 8.82
CA SER A 134 1.23 -4.73 8.16
C SER A 134 1.02 -5.69 7.00
N GLN A 135 1.49 -5.29 5.82
CA GLN A 135 1.52 -6.10 4.61
C GLN A 135 2.94 -6.09 4.05
N SER A 136 3.46 -7.27 3.71
CA SER A 136 4.79 -7.42 3.13
C SER A 136 4.80 -8.47 2.02
N VAL A 137 5.22 -8.07 0.82
CA VAL A 137 5.51 -8.97 -0.31
C VAL A 137 7.02 -8.90 -0.57
N MET A 138 7.69 -10.05 -0.47
CA MET A 138 9.13 -10.17 -0.73
C MET A 138 9.36 -11.28 -1.76
N GLN A 139 9.81 -10.89 -2.94
CA GLN A 139 9.98 -11.77 -4.09
C GLN A 139 11.43 -11.70 -4.56
N ASN A 140 12.08 -12.85 -4.68
CA ASN A 140 13.47 -12.95 -5.13
C ASN A 140 13.60 -14.02 -6.21
N SER A 141 13.53 -13.59 -7.46
CA SER A 141 13.60 -14.45 -8.63
C SER A 141 15.04 -14.50 -9.15
N GLY A 142 15.51 -15.72 -9.38
CA GLY A 142 16.91 -15.99 -9.69
C GLY A 142 17.16 -17.44 -10.07
N GLY A 143 18.01 -17.65 -11.08
CA GLY A 143 18.54 -18.96 -11.43
C GLY A 143 20.00 -19.08 -10.99
N GLU A 144 20.33 -20.04 -10.13
CA GLU A 144 21.73 -20.42 -9.92
C GLU A 144 22.27 -21.12 -11.17
N GLY A 145 23.14 -20.43 -11.91
CA GLY A 145 24.02 -21.02 -12.91
C GLY A 145 23.40 -21.15 -14.30
N ASN A 146 23.98 -20.45 -15.27
CA ASN A 146 23.75 -20.62 -16.72
C ASN A 146 22.31 -20.98 -17.08
N ALA A 147 21.35 -20.27 -16.50
CA ALA A 147 19.98 -20.29 -16.96
C ALA A 147 20.03 -19.93 -18.45
N PRO A 148 19.48 -20.77 -19.34
CA PRO A 148 19.56 -20.55 -20.76
C PRO A 148 19.07 -19.14 -21.09
N SER A 149 19.66 -18.53 -22.12
CA SER A 149 19.44 -17.17 -22.61
C SER A 149 18.01 -16.93 -23.17
N GLY A 150 16.98 -17.40 -22.47
CA GLY A 150 15.57 -17.35 -22.82
C GLY A 150 14.62 -17.42 -21.61
N ASP A 151 15.13 -17.34 -20.38
CA ASP A 151 14.29 -17.33 -19.18
C ASP A 151 13.79 -15.91 -18.89
N VAL A 152 12.47 -15.74 -18.90
CA VAL A 152 11.77 -14.53 -18.43
C VAL A 152 11.59 -14.66 -16.92
N GLN A 153 11.88 -13.59 -16.18
CA GLN A 153 11.55 -13.46 -14.76
C GLN A 153 10.41 -12.47 -14.60
N GLU A 154 9.29 -12.93 -14.06
CA GLU A 154 8.11 -12.12 -13.75
C GLU A 154 7.86 -12.09 -12.24
N GLN A 155 7.69 -10.90 -11.69
CA GLN A 155 7.37 -10.68 -10.28
C GLN A 155 6.25 -9.65 -10.19
N GLU A 156 5.17 -10.03 -9.52
CA GLU A 156 3.97 -9.21 -9.38
C GLU A 156 3.56 -9.20 -7.92
N GLY A 157 3.44 -8.00 -7.36
CA GLY A 157 3.03 -7.75 -5.98
C GLY A 157 1.87 -6.77 -5.93
N TYR A 158 0.86 -7.11 -5.13
CA TYR A 158 -0.31 -6.27 -4.91
C TYR A 158 -0.70 -6.26 -3.42
N GLN A 159 -0.91 -5.07 -2.86
CA GLN A 159 -1.23 -4.87 -1.45
C GLN A 159 -2.39 -3.88 -1.32
N THR A 160 -3.53 -4.35 -0.82
CA THR A 160 -4.72 -3.55 -0.55
C THR A 160 -4.99 -3.47 0.95
N ALA A 161 -5.04 -2.26 1.49
CA ALA A 161 -5.46 -1.95 2.85
C ALA A 161 -6.71 -1.04 2.85
N ALA A 162 -7.84 -1.52 3.35
CA ALA A 162 -9.07 -0.73 3.47
C ALA A 162 -9.51 -0.63 4.93
N VAL A 163 -9.48 0.57 5.50
CA VAL A 163 -9.83 0.82 6.90
C VAL A 163 -11.01 1.77 6.98
N THR A 164 -12.04 1.40 7.72
CA THR A 164 -13.19 2.25 8.00
C THR A 164 -13.48 2.27 9.50
N GLN A 165 -13.41 3.44 10.14
CA GLN A 165 -13.65 3.58 11.57
C GLN A 165 -14.66 4.69 11.89
N TYR A 166 -15.60 4.39 12.77
CA TYR A 166 -16.65 5.33 13.18
C TYR A 166 -16.75 5.49 14.71
N ALA A 167 -16.73 6.75 15.16
CA ALA A 167 -16.92 7.16 16.55
C ALA A 167 -17.83 8.41 16.63
N SER A 168 -19.13 8.23 16.83
CA SER A 168 -20.11 9.34 16.77
C SER A 168 -20.14 10.28 18.00
N GLY A 169 -19.41 9.95 19.08
CA GLY A 169 -19.26 10.76 20.30
C GLY A 169 -17.85 11.34 20.45
N SER A 170 -17.29 11.28 21.67
CA SER A 170 -15.89 11.63 21.98
C SER A 170 -14.92 10.44 21.78
N GLY A 171 -15.31 9.47 20.96
CA GLY A 171 -14.51 8.29 20.70
C GLY A 171 -13.37 8.59 19.71
N ASN A 172 -12.35 7.74 19.71
CA ASN A 172 -11.14 7.94 18.91
C ASN A 172 -10.99 6.82 17.88
N ASN A 173 -10.47 7.21 16.71
CA ASN A 173 -10.09 6.31 15.64
C ASN A 173 -8.58 6.39 15.43
N GLU A 174 -7.91 5.26 15.44
CA GLU A 174 -6.47 5.14 15.19
C GLU A 174 -6.23 4.06 14.14
N SER A 175 -5.45 4.41 13.12
CA SER A 175 -4.94 3.48 12.11
C SER A 175 -3.44 3.68 11.92
N GLN A 176 -2.72 2.56 11.92
CA GLN A 176 -1.35 2.45 11.45
C GLN A 176 -1.32 1.42 10.33
N ILE A 177 -0.91 1.86 9.14
CA ILE A 177 -0.79 1.05 7.94
C ILE A 177 0.68 1.08 7.51
N ASP A 178 1.27 -0.09 7.43
CA ASP A 178 2.62 -0.34 6.96
C ASP A 178 2.54 -1.34 5.80
N GLN A 179 2.76 -0.88 4.57
CA GLN A 179 2.79 -1.73 3.38
C GLN A 179 4.18 -1.66 2.77
N SER A 180 4.78 -2.81 2.50
CA SER A 180 6.09 -2.89 1.89
C SER A 180 6.12 -3.95 0.79
N GLU A 181 6.66 -3.59 -0.35
CA GLU A 181 6.98 -4.51 -1.42
C GLU A 181 8.45 -4.44 -1.76
N ALA A 182 9.10 -5.61 -1.83
CA ALA A 182 10.49 -5.74 -2.23
C ALA A 182 10.62 -6.85 -3.27
N GLN A 183 11.05 -6.49 -4.48
CA GLN A 183 11.23 -7.40 -5.60
C GLN A 183 12.66 -7.35 -6.10
N PHE A 184 13.31 -8.50 -6.19
CA PHE A 184 14.64 -8.63 -6.77
C PHE A 184 14.67 -9.69 -7.87
N ALA A 185 14.87 -9.26 -9.11
CA ALA A 185 15.10 -10.12 -10.25
C ALA A 185 16.58 -10.16 -10.61
N HIS A 186 17.15 -11.36 -10.76
CA HIS A 186 18.56 -11.49 -11.16
C HIS A 186 18.86 -12.66 -12.10
N GLY A 187 19.78 -12.43 -13.04
CA GLY A 187 20.38 -13.46 -13.90
C GLY A 187 19.67 -13.72 -15.23
N ALA A 188 18.38 -13.41 -15.35
CA ALA A 188 17.63 -13.52 -16.61
C ALA A 188 18.00 -12.40 -17.61
N SER A 189 17.78 -12.65 -18.90
CA SER A 189 17.87 -11.62 -19.95
C SER A 189 16.63 -10.75 -20.05
N MET A 190 15.47 -11.22 -19.54
CA MET A 190 14.24 -10.45 -19.47
C MET A 190 13.71 -10.47 -18.04
N GLN A 191 13.50 -9.30 -17.46
CA GLN A 191 13.09 -9.11 -16.06
C GLN A 191 11.94 -8.12 -16.01
N LEU A 192 10.79 -8.58 -15.52
CA LEU A 192 9.53 -7.84 -15.48
C LEU A 192 9.07 -7.80 -14.03
N GLN A 193 8.95 -6.60 -13.47
CA GLN A 193 8.51 -6.37 -12.10
C GLN A 193 7.30 -5.43 -12.14
N ASN A 194 6.15 -5.89 -11.68
CA ASN A 194 4.89 -5.13 -11.65
C ASN A 194 4.41 -4.62 -13.01
N MET A 195 4.48 -5.47 -14.04
CA MET A 195 4.08 -5.12 -15.40
C MET A 195 2.63 -5.49 -15.70
N LEU A 196 1.97 -6.27 -14.84
CA LEU A 196 0.58 -6.66 -15.08
C LEU A 196 -0.41 -5.57 -14.61
N PRO A 197 -1.46 -5.29 -15.39
CA PRO A 197 -2.44 -4.24 -15.10
C PRO A 197 -3.46 -4.61 -14.00
N ASN A 198 -3.28 -5.74 -13.32
CA ASN A 198 -4.24 -6.28 -12.34
C ASN A 198 -3.94 -5.74 -10.93
N GLY A 199 -3.78 -4.43 -10.83
CA GLY A 199 -3.41 -3.71 -9.62
C GLY A 199 -4.24 -3.95 -8.37
N ALA A 200 -3.70 -3.54 -7.24
CA ALA A 200 -4.45 -3.33 -6.02
C ALA A 200 -5.50 -2.24 -6.26
N ASP A 201 -6.75 -2.48 -5.83
CA ASP A 201 -7.81 -1.49 -5.92
C ASP A 201 -8.45 -1.28 -4.55
N CYS A 202 -7.99 -0.25 -3.85
CA CYS A 202 -8.55 0.17 -2.58
C CYS A 202 -9.73 1.15 -2.73
N ALA A 203 -10.11 1.55 -3.95
CA ALA A 203 -11.20 2.48 -4.22
C ALA A 203 -11.96 2.18 -5.53
N PRO A 204 -12.62 1.00 -5.65
CA PRO A 204 -13.20 0.54 -6.92
C PRO A 204 -14.36 1.40 -7.45
N ALA A 205 -14.83 2.36 -6.65
CA ALA A 205 -15.90 3.28 -7.01
C ALA A 205 -15.43 4.52 -7.79
N VAL A 206 -14.13 4.86 -7.77
CA VAL A 206 -13.59 6.08 -8.41
C VAL A 206 -12.78 5.83 -9.69
N GLY A 207 -12.72 4.57 -10.14
CA GLY A 207 -11.90 4.13 -11.28
C GLY A 207 -10.70 3.34 -10.78
N SER A 208 -10.36 2.27 -11.49
CA SER A 208 -9.22 1.42 -11.15
C SER A 208 -7.96 2.10 -11.68
N PHE A 209 -7.16 2.67 -10.78
CA PHE A 209 -5.83 3.18 -11.09
C PHE A 209 -4.75 2.12 -10.92
N GLY A 210 -5.12 0.88 -10.60
CA GLY A 210 -4.23 -0.28 -10.60
C GLY A 210 -2.92 -0.23 -9.78
N PRO A 211 -2.75 0.57 -8.71
CA PRO A 211 -1.45 0.66 -8.02
C PRO A 211 -0.99 -0.70 -7.48
N ASN A 212 0.31 -0.89 -7.29
CA ASN A 212 0.82 -2.08 -6.60
C ASN A 212 0.50 -2.03 -5.11
N ILE A 213 0.64 -0.85 -4.50
CA ILE A 213 0.38 -0.65 -3.08
C ILE A 213 -0.73 0.39 -2.93
N CYS A 214 -1.87 0.00 -2.35
CA CYS A 214 -3.04 0.85 -2.18
C CYS A 214 -3.53 0.84 -0.73
N ALA A 215 -3.75 2.02 -0.16
CA ALA A 215 -4.40 2.18 1.14
C ALA A 215 -5.58 3.15 1.07
N ASN A 216 -6.76 2.75 1.54
CA ASN A 216 -7.94 3.61 1.68
C ASN A 216 -8.40 3.65 3.13
N VAL A 217 -8.26 4.82 3.75
CA VAL A 217 -8.59 5.06 5.15
C VAL A 217 -9.76 6.04 5.24
N PHE A 218 -10.86 5.59 5.81
CA PHE A 218 -11.97 6.45 6.19
C PHE A 218 -12.14 6.46 7.72
N GLN A 219 -11.99 7.61 8.34
CA GLN A 219 -12.21 7.78 9.77
C GLN A 219 -13.21 8.91 10.03
N LYS A 220 -14.19 8.67 10.90
CA LYS A 220 -15.11 9.72 11.34
C LYS A 220 -15.25 9.71 12.86
N ALA A 221 -14.92 10.83 13.48
CA ALA A 221 -15.07 11.08 14.91
C ALA A 221 -15.79 12.41 15.13
N VAL A 222 -16.96 12.48 15.77
CA VAL A 222 -17.70 13.76 15.89
C VAL A 222 -16.95 14.74 16.80
N ASN A 223 -16.68 14.33 18.05
CA ASN A 223 -16.03 15.16 19.07
C ASN A 223 -14.71 14.57 19.57
N GLY A 224 -14.27 13.45 19.01
CA GLY A 224 -12.99 12.83 19.34
C GLY A 224 -11.98 12.97 18.21
N ASN A 225 -10.92 12.18 18.29
CA ASN A 225 -9.77 12.34 17.40
C ASN A 225 -9.70 11.23 16.34
N ASN A 226 -9.26 11.60 15.14
CA ASN A 226 -8.84 10.67 14.10
C ASN A 226 -7.32 10.77 13.94
N THR A 227 -6.63 9.65 14.02
CA THR A 227 -5.19 9.57 13.77
C THR A 227 -4.92 8.49 12.72
N ASN A 228 -4.21 8.85 11.67
CA ASN A 228 -3.72 7.93 10.65
C ASN A 228 -2.21 8.09 10.49
N ARG A 229 -1.51 6.95 10.46
CA ARG A 229 -0.12 6.84 10.00
C ARG A 229 -0.08 5.87 8.83
N LEU A 230 0.27 6.38 7.66
CA LEU A 230 0.44 5.61 6.44
C LEU A 230 1.93 5.55 6.10
N ASN A 231 2.49 4.35 6.03
CA ASN A 231 3.83 4.12 5.51
C ASN A 231 3.74 3.10 4.37
N GLN A 232 4.15 3.49 3.17
CA GLN A 232 4.15 2.63 2.00
C GLN A 232 5.53 2.66 1.34
N SER A 233 6.06 1.50 0.98
CA SER A 233 7.35 1.41 0.32
C SER A 233 7.38 0.38 -0.80
N LEU A 234 7.89 0.76 -1.96
CA LEU A 234 8.12 -0.11 -3.09
C LEU A 234 9.61 -0.09 -3.46
N ASP A 235 10.28 -1.24 -3.37
CA ASP A 235 11.70 -1.42 -3.70
C ASP A 235 11.84 -2.50 -4.76
N GLN A 236 12.26 -2.09 -5.96
CA GLN A 236 12.44 -2.98 -7.09
C GLN A 236 13.88 -2.92 -7.58
N LYS A 237 14.46 -4.10 -7.77
CA LYS A 237 15.81 -4.25 -8.30
C LYS A 237 15.84 -5.29 -9.41
N ALA A 238 16.43 -4.94 -10.53
CA ALA A 238 16.67 -5.83 -11.66
C ALA A 238 18.17 -5.85 -11.99
N LYS A 239 18.77 -7.05 -12.03
CA LYS A 239 20.17 -7.22 -12.39
C LYS A 239 20.38 -8.33 -13.43
N SER A 240 20.89 -7.97 -14.59
CA SER A 240 21.31 -8.93 -15.62
C SER A 240 22.80 -8.88 -15.88
N ASN A 241 23.37 -10.01 -16.32
CA ASN A 241 24.71 -10.06 -16.93
C ASN A 241 24.61 -10.39 -18.43
N SER A 242 23.41 -10.42 -19.00
CA SER A 242 23.19 -10.73 -20.42
C SER A 242 23.42 -9.49 -21.27
N ASP A 243 24.14 -9.63 -22.39
CA ASP A 243 24.24 -8.58 -23.39
C ASP A 243 22.84 -8.34 -24.00
N GLY A 244 22.39 -7.09 -24.03
CA GLY A 244 21.05 -6.74 -24.53
C GLY A 244 19.91 -7.23 -23.64
N ALA A 245 20.08 -7.17 -22.32
CA ALA A 245 18.99 -7.47 -21.39
C ALA A 245 17.84 -6.47 -21.53
N ASP A 246 16.61 -6.94 -21.30
CA ASP A 246 15.41 -6.11 -21.21
C ASP A 246 14.90 -6.12 -19.76
N GLN A 247 14.87 -4.96 -19.12
CA GLN A 247 14.44 -4.76 -17.73
C GLN A 247 13.29 -3.77 -17.68
N TRP A 248 12.23 -4.13 -16.95
CA TRP A 248 11.01 -3.34 -16.79
C TRP A 248 10.57 -3.34 -15.33
N GLN A 249 10.31 -2.15 -14.80
CA GLN A 249 9.85 -1.90 -13.44
C GLN A 249 8.63 -0.96 -13.48
N GLY A 250 7.45 -1.54 -13.21
CA GLY A 250 6.20 -0.81 -13.01
C GLY A 250 5.40 -0.51 -14.28
N THR A 251 4.28 0.21 -14.10
CA THR A 251 3.46 0.73 -15.21
C THR A 251 2.92 2.13 -14.93
N HIS A 252 2.29 2.76 -15.93
CA HIS A 252 1.63 4.05 -15.77
C HIS A 252 0.44 4.03 -14.80
N ASP A 253 -0.16 2.86 -14.60
CA ASP A 253 -1.22 2.62 -13.63
C ASP A 253 -0.66 1.88 -12.40
N GLY A 254 0.66 1.84 -12.20
CA GLY A 254 1.30 1.06 -11.13
C GLY A 254 1.56 1.86 -9.86
N GLY A 255 2.61 1.46 -9.13
CA GLY A 255 3.18 2.27 -8.05
C GLY A 255 2.40 2.28 -6.74
N ILE A 256 2.28 3.46 -6.12
CA ILE A 256 1.73 3.63 -4.76
C ILE A 256 0.56 4.63 -4.79
N ASP A 257 -0.57 4.25 -4.19
CA ASP A 257 -1.71 5.15 -3.95
C ASP A 257 -2.15 5.13 -2.47
N GLY A 258 -2.12 6.30 -1.85
CA GLY A 258 -2.68 6.56 -0.53
C GLY A 258 -3.94 7.41 -0.63
N GLN A 259 -5.05 6.94 -0.05
CA GLN A 259 -6.29 7.69 0.09
C GLN A 259 -6.70 7.75 1.55
N VAL A 260 -6.80 8.96 2.11
CA VAL A 260 -7.14 9.15 3.52
C VAL A 260 -8.23 10.20 3.62
N HIS A 261 -9.39 9.83 4.16
CA HIS A 261 -10.46 10.75 4.52
C HIS A 261 -10.72 10.70 6.04
N GLN A 262 -10.53 11.82 6.71
CA GLN A 262 -10.85 12.00 8.12
C GLN A 262 -11.91 13.09 8.30
N ALA A 263 -12.94 12.82 9.08
CA ALA A 263 -14.01 13.78 9.34
C ALA A 263 -14.26 13.98 10.84
N THR A 264 -14.36 15.25 11.25
CA THR A 264 -14.85 15.68 12.56
C THR A 264 -15.98 16.69 12.47
N ASP A 265 -16.67 16.97 13.58
CA ASP A 265 -17.59 18.11 13.64
C ASP A 265 -16.79 19.42 13.53
N PRO A 266 -17.11 20.34 12.60
CA PRO A 266 -16.43 21.62 12.48
C PRO A 266 -16.51 22.50 13.73
N SER A 267 -17.56 22.32 14.54
CA SER A 267 -17.78 23.06 15.79
C SER A 267 -17.32 22.31 17.04
N GLY A 268 -16.91 21.04 16.87
CA GLY A 268 -16.52 20.14 17.95
C GLY A 268 -15.08 20.35 18.43
N PRO A 269 -14.72 19.79 19.59
CA PRO A 269 -13.35 19.86 20.09
C PRO A 269 -12.39 18.85 19.43
N GLY A 270 -12.88 17.98 18.55
CA GLY A 270 -12.10 16.92 17.90
C GLY A 270 -11.04 17.45 16.93
N SER A 271 -10.09 16.59 16.56
CA SER A 271 -9.04 16.88 15.58
C SER A 271 -8.75 15.67 14.71
N SER A 272 -8.18 15.93 13.53
CA SER A 272 -7.72 14.89 12.59
C SER A 272 -6.22 15.05 12.37
N SER A 273 -5.49 13.96 12.28
CA SER A 273 -4.09 13.96 11.91
C SER A 273 -3.82 12.81 10.95
N ASN A 274 -3.24 13.13 9.81
CA ASN A 274 -2.78 12.18 8.81
C ASN A 274 -1.29 12.39 8.59
N THR A 275 -0.47 11.37 8.79
CA THR A 275 0.96 11.39 8.40
C THR A 275 1.20 10.31 7.37
N ALA A 276 1.52 10.72 6.14
CA ALA A 276 1.88 9.84 5.04
C ALA A 276 3.40 9.89 4.80
N ASN A 277 4.03 8.72 4.75
CA ASN A 277 5.42 8.55 4.36
C ASN A 277 5.48 7.47 3.27
N GLU A 278 5.78 7.88 2.05
CA GLU A 278 5.78 7.00 0.89
C GLU A 278 7.16 7.05 0.24
N SER A 279 7.67 5.89 -0.14
CA SER A 279 8.98 5.80 -0.79
C SER A 279 9.00 4.77 -1.90
N LYS A 280 9.59 5.12 -3.04
CA LYS A 280 9.83 4.23 -4.16
C LYS A 280 11.31 4.22 -4.52
N THR A 281 11.89 3.04 -4.66
CA THR A 281 13.25 2.86 -5.19
C THR A 281 13.22 1.82 -6.31
N GLN A 282 13.78 2.20 -7.45
CA GLN A 282 13.86 1.36 -8.64
C GLN A 282 15.32 1.39 -9.14
N ASP A 283 15.94 0.21 -9.27
CA ASP A 283 17.36 0.06 -9.65
C ASP A 283 17.53 -1.03 -10.71
N GLU A 284 17.95 -0.63 -11.91
CA GLU A 284 18.21 -1.52 -13.06
C GLU A 284 19.69 -1.51 -13.45
N SER A 285 20.30 -2.70 -13.53
CA SER A 285 21.70 -2.85 -13.92
C SER A 285 21.93 -4.00 -14.90
N ALA A 286 22.57 -3.70 -16.03
CA ALA A 286 22.94 -4.63 -17.09
C ALA A 286 24.20 -4.16 -17.87
N PRO A 287 24.85 -5.03 -18.67
CA PRO A 287 25.87 -4.63 -19.63
C PRO A 287 25.34 -3.62 -20.66
N SER A 288 26.26 -2.85 -21.26
CA SER A 288 25.93 -1.84 -22.27
C SER A 288 25.10 -2.39 -23.43
N GLY A 289 24.06 -1.66 -23.81
CA GLY A 289 23.13 -2.04 -24.86
C GLY A 289 21.86 -2.72 -24.34
N ALA A 290 21.61 -2.69 -23.04
CA ALA A 290 20.34 -3.13 -22.46
C ALA A 290 19.20 -2.14 -22.72
N THR A 291 17.96 -2.64 -22.68
CA THR A 291 16.75 -1.82 -22.59
C THR A 291 16.32 -1.77 -21.13
N GLN A 292 16.12 -0.57 -20.60
CA GLN A 292 15.81 -0.32 -19.20
C GLN A 292 14.63 0.65 -19.12
N THR A 293 13.59 0.31 -18.35
CA THR A 293 12.35 1.08 -18.25
C THR A 293 11.79 1.06 -16.84
N GLN A 294 11.63 2.24 -16.25
CA GLN A 294 11.14 2.46 -14.90
C GLN A 294 9.96 3.46 -14.96
N ILE A 295 8.76 2.99 -14.69
CA ILE A 295 7.54 3.81 -14.75
C ILE A 295 6.64 3.40 -13.59
N ASP A 296 6.41 4.26 -12.62
CA ASP A 296 5.41 4.01 -11.57
C ASP A 296 4.99 5.34 -10.92
N PRO A 297 3.71 5.72 -10.92
CA PRO A 297 3.26 6.91 -10.22
C PRO A 297 3.25 6.72 -8.70
N MET A 298 3.21 7.83 -7.97
CA MET A 298 3.00 7.87 -6.53
C MET A 298 2.00 8.98 -6.19
N SER A 299 0.86 8.63 -5.59
CA SER A 299 -0.18 9.60 -5.23
C SER A 299 -0.61 9.48 -3.77
N CYS A 300 -0.79 10.63 -3.11
CA CYS A 300 -1.47 10.75 -1.83
C CYS A 300 -2.14 12.13 -1.75
N CYS A 301 -3.05 12.46 -0.82
CA CYS A 301 -3.87 11.54 -0.04
C CYS A 301 -5.35 11.63 -0.45
N GLY A 302 -5.64 12.30 -1.57
CA GLY A 302 -6.97 12.61 -2.08
C GLY A 302 -7.43 14.04 -1.75
N PHE A 303 -8.17 14.66 -2.67
CA PHE A 303 -8.69 16.04 -2.59
C PHE A 303 -9.72 16.32 -1.49
N ALA A 304 -10.08 15.33 -0.67
CA ALA A 304 -11.06 15.47 0.41
C ALA A 304 -10.50 14.89 1.71
N SER A 305 -9.22 15.11 1.98
CA SER A 305 -8.50 14.33 2.97
C SER A 305 -8.94 14.59 4.42
N GLN A 306 -9.29 15.83 4.78
CA GLN A 306 -9.69 16.19 6.14
C GLN A 306 -10.85 17.20 6.18
N PHE A 307 -11.98 16.80 6.78
CA PHE A 307 -13.13 17.67 6.99
C PHE A 307 -13.34 17.96 8.48
N GLY A 308 -13.70 19.21 8.83
CA GLY A 308 -14.17 19.57 10.17
C GLY A 308 -13.26 20.52 10.94
N SER A 309 -12.24 20.00 11.60
CA SER A 309 -11.45 20.76 12.59
C SER A 309 -10.38 21.67 11.96
N ASP A 310 -10.21 22.87 12.50
CA ASP A 310 -9.10 23.80 12.19
C ASP A 310 -7.76 23.36 12.83
N ARG A 311 -7.78 22.34 13.68
CA ARG A 311 -6.61 21.71 14.31
C ARG A 311 -6.11 20.49 13.53
N ALA A 312 -6.62 20.31 12.32
CA ALA A 312 -6.22 19.24 11.42
C ALA A 312 -4.76 19.39 10.98
N THR A 313 -4.02 18.28 10.88
CA THR A 313 -2.63 18.28 10.38
C THR A 313 -2.42 17.20 9.34
N GLU A 314 -1.77 17.56 8.22
CA GLU A 314 -1.46 16.64 7.13
C GLU A 314 -0.01 16.76 6.63
N PRO A 315 0.95 16.05 7.25
CA PRO A 315 2.26 15.87 6.64
C PRO A 315 2.26 14.75 5.59
N ILE A 316 2.64 15.12 4.36
CA ILE A 316 2.83 14.23 3.22
C ILE A 316 4.32 14.25 2.86
N ASN A 317 4.99 13.11 3.06
CA ASN A 317 6.39 12.92 2.71
C ASN A 317 6.49 11.85 1.63
N GLN A 318 6.99 12.21 0.45
CA GLN A 318 7.11 11.31 -0.69
C GLN A 318 8.55 11.35 -1.22
N THR A 319 9.11 10.18 -1.53
CA THR A 319 10.47 10.09 -2.06
C THR A 319 10.56 9.04 -3.15
N VAL A 320 11.08 9.41 -4.31
CA VAL A 320 11.36 8.50 -5.42
C VAL A 320 12.84 8.56 -5.80
N ASN A 321 13.46 7.40 -6.00
CA ASN A 321 14.79 7.27 -6.57
C ASN A 321 14.78 6.19 -7.65
N GLU A 322 15.00 6.60 -8.89
CA GLU A 322 15.12 5.72 -10.06
C GLU A 322 16.54 5.76 -10.59
N HIS A 323 17.15 4.59 -10.71
CA HIS A 323 18.48 4.44 -11.26
C HIS A 323 18.50 3.33 -12.31
N ALA A 324 19.18 3.62 -13.41
CA ALA A 324 19.44 2.65 -14.47
C ALA A 324 20.90 2.77 -14.94
N SER A 325 21.56 1.64 -15.23
CA SER A 325 22.93 1.64 -15.74
C SER A 325 23.08 2.19 -17.16
N GLU A 326 22.02 2.15 -17.94
CA GLU A 326 21.97 2.68 -19.29
C GLU A 326 21.65 4.17 -19.29
N ALA A 327 22.49 4.94 -19.99
CA ALA A 327 22.26 6.37 -20.16
C ALA A 327 21.06 6.71 -21.06
N ALA A 328 20.43 5.71 -21.68
CA ALA A 328 19.24 5.86 -22.52
C ALA A 328 18.00 5.17 -21.91
N ALA A 329 18.01 4.89 -20.60
CA ALA A 329 16.86 4.30 -19.91
C ALA A 329 15.62 5.20 -19.97
N ASP A 330 14.45 4.57 -20.12
CA ASP A 330 13.15 5.24 -20.02
C ASP A 330 12.78 5.34 -18.55
N GLN A 331 12.66 6.55 -18.02
CA GLN A 331 12.39 6.79 -16.61
C GLN A 331 11.28 7.83 -16.54
N SER A 332 10.16 7.50 -15.90
CA SER A 332 9.03 8.40 -15.77
C SER A 332 8.36 8.23 -14.42
N VAL A 333 8.28 9.32 -13.68
CA VAL A 333 7.63 9.36 -12.37
C VAL A 333 6.82 10.64 -12.20
N ASP A 334 5.61 10.46 -11.68
CA ASP A 334 4.76 11.51 -11.15
C ASP A 334 4.58 11.29 -9.65
N LEU A 335 4.91 12.32 -8.85
CA LEU A 335 4.68 12.36 -7.41
C LEU A 335 3.59 13.38 -7.16
N GLU A 336 2.41 12.93 -6.75
CA GLU A 336 1.28 13.81 -6.43
C GLU A 336 0.95 13.78 -4.93
N GLY A 337 0.94 14.96 -4.33
CA GLY A 337 0.50 15.19 -2.95
C GLY A 337 -0.70 16.14 -2.93
N THR A 338 -1.83 15.70 -2.40
CA THR A 338 -3.08 16.44 -2.32
C THR A 338 -3.62 16.49 -0.90
N SER A 339 -4.15 17.64 -0.51
CA SER A 339 -4.73 17.88 0.80
C SER A 339 -5.93 18.82 0.70
N ASN A 340 -6.97 18.55 1.49
CA ASN A 340 -8.05 19.48 1.73
C ASN A 340 -8.40 19.44 3.21
N SER A 341 -8.00 20.47 3.93
CA SER A 341 -8.05 20.56 5.37
C SER A 341 -8.38 21.97 5.82
N LEU A 342 -9.16 22.11 6.89
CA LEU A 342 -9.33 23.41 7.56
C LEU A 342 -8.14 23.77 8.46
N GLY A 343 -7.20 22.83 8.67
CA GLY A 343 -5.95 23.04 9.40
C GLY A 343 -4.75 23.21 8.48
N THR A 344 -3.59 22.69 8.89
CA THR A 344 -2.31 22.83 8.15
C THR A 344 -1.99 21.58 7.34
N CYS A 345 -1.37 21.76 6.18
CA CYS A 345 -0.78 20.68 5.40
C CYS A 345 0.68 21.00 5.05
N THR A 346 1.52 19.97 4.96
CA THR A 346 2.93 20.11 4.59
C THR A 346 3.30 19.08 3.55
N PHE A 347 3.98 19.51 2.50
CA PHE A 347 4.44 18.66 1.41
C PHE A 347 5.97 18.64 1.44
N ASN A 348 6.55 17.44 1.53
CA ASN A 348 7.98 17.21 1.47
C ASN A 348 8.24 16.13 0.43
N GLN A 349 8.58 16.54 -0.78
CA GLN A 349 8.69 15.66 -1.94
C GLN A 349 10.12 15.71 -2.49
N HIS A 350 10.62 14.56 -2.90
CA HIS A 350 11.93 14.41 -3.53
C HIS A 350 11.87 13.35 -4.62
N ALA A 351 12.37 13.67 -5.82
CA ALA A 351 12.46 12.72 -6.92
C ALA A 351 13.86 12.78 -7.55
N THR A 352 14.42 11.63 -7.88
CA THR A 352 15.68 11.50 -8.61
C THR A 352 15.51 10.49 -9.74
N ILE A 353 15.95 10.87 -10.93
CA ILE A 353 16.17 9.99 -12.08
C ILE A 353 17.65 10.08 -12.48
N ASN A 354 18.11 9.32 -13.48
CA ASN A 354 19.53 9.31 -13.87
C ASN A 354 20.12 10.67 -14.22
N ILE A 355 19.31 11.53 -14.86
CA ILE A 355 19.79 12.81 -15.42
C ILE A 355 19.51 14.03 -14.56
N ASP A 356 18.61 13.93 -13.58
CA ASP A 356 18.12 15.09 -12.85
C ASP A 356 17.52 14.70 -11.49
N SER A 357 17.40 15.69 -10.62
CA SER A 357 16.67 15.55 -9.37
C SER A 357 15.94 16.84 -9.00
N ALA A 358 14.83 16.67 -8.29
CA ALA A 358 14.04 17.77 -7.78
C ALA A 358 13.61 17.53 -6.35
N SER A 359 13.39 18.62 -5.63
CA SER A 359 12.87 18.57 -4.27
C SER A 359 12.02 19.78 -3.98
N GLN A 360 10.98 19.59 -3.18
CA GLN A 360 10.24 20.68 -2.58
C GLN A 360 9.88 20.40 -1.14
N ASN A 361 9.89 21.47 -0.35
CA ASN A 361 9.38 21.48 1.01
C ASN A 361 8.51 22.72 1.16
N ALA A 362 7.22 22.50 1.35
CA ALA A 362 6.23 23.55 1.45
C ALA A 362 5.28 23.28 2.61
N SER A 363 4.78 24.35 3.21
CA SER A 363 3.80 24.30 4.30
C SER A 363 2.72 25.34 4.04
N VAL A 364 1.46 24.90 4.03
CA VAL A 364 0.30 25.77 3.87
C VAL A 364 -0.37 25.90 5.23
N GLY A 365 -0.54 27.16 5.67
CA GLY A 365 -1.21 27.47 6.92
C GLY A 365 -2.72 27.20 6.86
N PRO A 366 -3.46 27.37 7.97
CA PRO A 366 -4.90 27.17 7.98
C PRO A 366 -5.66 28.29 7.25
N PRO A 367 -6.68 27.98 6.43
CA PRO A 367 -7.02 26.64 5.94
C PRO A 367 -6.09 26.21 4.79
N CYS A 368 -5.93 24.90 4.59
CA CYS A 368 -5.31 24.28 3.42
C CYS A 368 -6.40 23.68 2.49
N PRO A 369 -7.21 24.49 1.79
CA PRO A 369 -8.26 23.98 0.93
C PRO A 369 -7.68 23.54 -0.43
N TYR A 370 -8.00 22.31 -0.84
CA TYR A 370 -7.69 21.76 -2.17
C TYR A 370 -6.28 22.05 -2.68
N GLN A 371 -5.28 21.92 -1.80
CA GLN A 371 -3.88 22.13 -2.18
C GLN A 371 -3.36 20.86 -2.85
N GLY A 372 -2.72 21.03 -4.00
CA GLY A 372 -1.99 19.98 -4.70
C GLY A 372 -0.57 20.43 -4.96
N ALA A 373 0.40 19.56 -4.70
CA ALA A 373 1.82 19.77 -4.93
C ALA A 373 2.38 18.53 -5.64
N SER A 374 3.14 18.73 -6.71
CA SER A 374 3.69 17.61 -7.46
C SER A 374 5.13 17.80 -7.93
N ILE A 375 5.79 16.68 -8.21
CA ILE A 375 7.06 16.63 -8.93
C ILE A 375 6.89 15.63 -10.07
N GLU A 376 7.16 16.07 -11.29
CA GLU A 376 7.16 15.23 -12.48
C GLU A 376 8.60 15.11 -13.00
N CYS A 377 9.11 13.89 -13.15
CA CYS A 377 10.40 13.65 -13.79
C CYS A 377 10.21 12.70 -14.97
N ALA A 378 10.81 13.01 -16.11
CA ALA A 378 10.80 12.13 -17.27
C ALA A 378 12.13 12.21 -18.02
N SER A 379 12.63 11.07 -18.50
CA SER A 379 13.64 11.01 -19.56
C SER A 379 12.97 11.18 -20.92
N VAL A 380 13.66 11.83 -21.88
CA VAL A 380 13.17 11.92 -23.26
C VAL A 380 14.08 11.09 -24.15
N ILE A 381 13.54 9.99 -24.67
CA ILE A 381 14.21 9.15 -25.66
C ILE A 381 13.73 9.56 -27.05
N ILE A 382 14.66 9.95 -27.93
CA ILE A 382 14.38 10.02 -29.37
C ILE A 382 14.98 8.76 -30.01
N LEU A 383 14.11 7.95 -30.61
CA LEU A 383 14.53 6.92 -31.55
C LEU A 383 15.04 7.62 -32.81
N SER A 384 16.34 7.81 -32.92
CA SER A 384 16.97 8.40 -34.09
C SER A 384 17.25 7.28 -35.11
N PRO A 385 16.61 7.25 -36.29
CA PRO A 385 17.08 6.39 -37.36
C PRO A 385 18.42 6.94 -37.85
N ILE A 386 19.52 6.27 -37.51
CA ILE A 386 20.82 6.59 -38.10
C ILE A 386 20.81 6.04 -39.53
N GLY A 387 20.67 6.92 -40.51
CA GLY A 387 20.67 6.56 -41.91
C GLY A 387 22.01 5.97 -42.37
N ASP A 388 21.91 4.74 -42.88
CA ASP A 388 22.57 4.21 -44.09
C ASP A 388 24.09 3.99 -44.06
N PHE A 389 24.51 2.78 -43.64
CA PHE A 389 25.37 1.87 -44.42
C PHE A 389 25.50 0.52 -43.67
N ILE A 390 24.67 -0.46 -44.06
CA ILE A 390 24.76 -1.91 -43.74
C ILE A 390 24.59 -2.27 -42.24
N GLY A 391 23.34 -2.49 -41.83
CA GLY A 391 22.95 -3.13 -40.57
C GLY A 391 22.30 -2.15 -39.61
N ASP A 392 20.96 -2.01 -39.67
CA ASP A 392 20.21 -1.05 -38.84
C ASP A 392 20.33 -1.39 -37.35
N VAL A 393 21.21 -0.66 -36.66
CA VAL A 393 21.23 -0.53 -35.21
C VAL A 393 20.44 0.73 -34.87
N VAL A 394 19.24 0.57 -34.31
CA VAL A 394 18.51 1.67 -33.70
C VAL A 394 19.18 1.96 -32.36
N VAL A 395 19.90 3.08 -32.27
CA VAL A 395 20.44 3.54 -30.98
C VAL A 395 19.40 4.43 -30.35
N ALA A 396 18.79 3.97 -29.24
CA ALA A 396 18.05 4.85 -28.37
C ALA A 396 19.04 5.84 -27.75
N GLN A 397 18.81 7.14 -27.93
CA GLN A 397 19.60 8.17 -27.28
C GLN A 397 18.68 9.03 -26.43
N GLN A 398 19.02 9.18 -25.16
CA GLN A 398 18.42 10.20 -24.31
C GLN A 398 18.87 11.58 -24.81
N VAL A 399 17.92 12.38 -25.28
CA VAL A 399 18.17 13.70 -25.88
C VAL A 399 17.77 14.85 -24.96
N GLY A 400 17.15 14.53 -23.83
CA GLY A 400 16.63 15.49 -22.86
C GLY A 400 15.82 14.82 -21.77
N GLY A 401 14.98 15.61 -21.13
CA GLY A 401 14.26 15.25 -19.92
C GLY A 401 14.71 16.11 -18.74
N GLY A 402 14.12 15.84 -17.58
CA GLY A 402 14.41 16.55 -16.35
C GLY A 402 13.25 16.45 -15.38
N CYS A 403 13.42 17.08 -14.23
CA CYS A 403 12.43 17.14 -13.20
C CYS A 403 11.81 18.55 -13.13
N SER A 404 10.48 18.61 -13.05
CA SER A 404 9.69 19.82 -12.87
C SER A 404 9.02 19.80 -11.50
N VAL A 405 9.10 20.93 -10.80
CA VAL A 405 8.50 21.11 -9.47
C VAL A 405 7.27 21.99 -9.61
N PHE A 406 6.13 21.48 -9.15
CA PHE A 406 4.87 22.20 -9.06
C PHE A 406 4.56 22.44 -7.56
N PRO A 407 4.79 23.67 -7.06
CA PRO A 407 4.53 23.99 -5.67
C PRO A 407 3.05 23.87 -5.32
N PRO A 408 2.68 23.86 -4.02
CA PRO A 408 1.29 23.81 -3.62
C PRO A 408 0.47 24.95 -4.24
N GLU A 409 -0.50 24.57 -5.07
CA GLU A 409 -1.47 25.48 -5.67
C GLU A 409 -2.89 25.04 -5.32
N ASN A 410 -3.82 25.99 -5.27
CA ASN A 410 -5.23 25.67 -5.10
C ASN A 410 -5.77 25.07 -6.40
N GLN A 411 -6.12 23.78 -6.35
CA GLN A 411 -6.66 23.01 -7.48
C GLN A 411 -8.20 23.09 -7.57
N GLY A 412 -8.85 23.89 -6.70
CA GLY A 412 -10.31 24.02 -6.55
C GLY A 412 -10.91 25.36 -6.90
#